data_AF-A0A4V3IPK2-F1
#
_entry.id   AF-A0A4V3IPK2-F1
#
_cell.length_a   1.000
_cell.length_b   1.000
_cell.length_c   1.000
_cell.angle_alpha   90.00
_cell.angle_beta   90.00
_cell.angle_gamma   90.00
#
_symmetry.space_group_name_H-M   'P 1'
#
loop_
_entity.id
_entity.type
_entity.pdbx_description
1 polymer ?
#
loop_
_entity_poly.entity_id
_entity_poly.type
_entity_poly.pdbx_seq_one_letter_code
_entity_poly.pdbx_strand_id
1 'polypeptide(L)'
;MANTVLATAGKRLVGLSAVFIASAVVSGCSGPIMNACTAIGWANTLTVTLDGGTDDVSLVQLCIDDECSTPAPSQPYSDEHAPGEILWPEDLETYTPDPRAVELSYFASKINDHSWEIALSMSSPENVTLRAFSASGIVLADEDVTLNWVRVGGSERCGGPEEAAPVTLEIAS
;
A
#
# COMPACT_ATOMS: atom_id res chain seq x y z
N MET A 1 -78.53 -11.61 -44.95
CA MET A 1 -77.91 -10.73 -43.93
C MET A 1 -76.80 -11.50 -43.25
N ALA A 2 -75.54 -11.18 -43.51
CA ALA A 2 -74.40 -11.47 -42.64
C ALA A 2 -73.19 -10.69 -43.19
N ASN A 3 -72.66 -9.80 -42.36
CA ASN A 3 -71.67 -8.78 -42.70
C ASN A 3 -70.28 -9.37 -42.99
N THR A 4 -69.64 -8.80 -44.00
CA THR A 4 -68.19 -8.79 -44.20
C THR A 4 -67.56 -7.78 -43.25
N VAL A 5 -66.59 -8.19 -42.42
CA VAL A 5 -65.58 -7.27 -41.85
C VAL A 5 -64.22 -7.95 -41.93
N LEU A 6 -63.40 -7.52 -42.90
CA LEU A 6 -61.95 -7.61 -42.83
C LEU A 6 -61.46 -6.51 -41.87
N ALA A 7 -60.64 -6.86 -40.89
CA ALA A 7 -59.84 -5.88 -40.15
C ALA A 7 -58.50 -6.48 -39.68
N THR A 8 -57.50 -6.27 -40.54
CA THR A 8 -56.15 -5.76 -40.23
C THR A 8 -55.32 -6.41 -39.11
N ALA A 9 -54.31 -7.17 -39.55
CA ALA A 9 -53.06 -7.38 -38.83
C ALA A 9 -52.43 -6.03 -38.45
N GLY A 10 -52.05 -5.85 -37.18
CA GLY A 10 -51.59 -4.57 -36.66
C GLY A 10 -50.68 -4.66 -35.44
N LYS A 11 -49.45 -5.13 -35.66
CA LYS A 11 -48.20 -4.47 -35.19
C LYS A 11 -48.28 -3.79 -33.81
N ARG A 12 -48.28 -4.56 -32.71
CA ARG A 12 -48.16 -4.03 -31.33
C ARG A 12 -47.05 -4.69 -30.50
N LEU A 13 -45.90 -4.97 -31.11
CA LEU A 13 -44.79 -5.62 -30.40
C LEU A 13 -43.42 -4.94 -30.58
N VAL A 14 -43.39 -3.68 -31.03
CA VAL A 14 -42.11 -2.97 -31.31
C VAL A 14 -41.81 -1.87 -30.27
N GLY A 15 -42.73 -1.53 -29.37
CA GLY A 15 -42.56 -0.39 -28.45
C GLY A 15 -41.74 -0.66 -27.18
N LEU A 16 -41.61 -1.91 -26.72
CA LEU A 16 -40.99 -2.22 -25.43
C LEU A 16 -39.48 -2.53 -25.52
N SER A 17 -38.95 -2.80 -26.72
CA SER A 17 -37.52 -3.13 -26.88
C SER A 17 -36.60 -1.90 -26.88
N ALA A 18 -37.09 -0.72 -27.28
CA ALA A 18 -36.25 0.48 -27.38
C ALA A 18 -35.89 1.07 -26.00
N VAL A 19 -36.76 0.93 -25.00
CA VAL A 19 -36.52 1.48 -23.65
C VAL A 19 -35.50 0.65 -22.86
N PHE A 20 -35.46 -0.67 -23.05
CA PHE A 20 -34.47 -1.52 -22.38
C PHE A 20 -33.03 -1.30 -22.87
N ILE A 21 -32.85 -0.92 -24.13
CA ILE A 21 -31.53 -0.66 -24.72
C ILE A 21 -30.98 0.71 -24.26
N ALA A 22 -31.85 1.69 -24.01
CA ALA A 22 -31.46 3.03 -23.58
C ALA A 22 -30.98 3.12 -22.12
N SER A 23 -31.44 2.21 -21.24
CA SER A 23 -31.03 2.19 -19.82
C SER A 23 -29.64 1.58 -19.60
N ALA A 24 -29.09 0.86 -20.58
CA ALA A 24 -27.80 0.18 -20.45
C ALA A 24 -26.57 1.13 -20.54
N VAL A 25 -26.77 2.38 -20.93
CA VAL A 25 -25.67 3.33 -21.21
C VAL A 25 -25.28 4.17 -19.98
N VAL A 26 -26.00 4.05 -18.85
CA VAL A 26 -25.70 4.75 -17.59
C VAL A 26 -25.07 3.79 -16.55
N SER A 27 -24.55 2.64 -16.97
CA SER A 27 -23.63 1.85 -16.14
C SER A 27 -22.22 2.45 -16.26
N GLY A 28 -22.00 3.59 -15.62
CA GLY A 28 -20.66 4.17 -15.50
C GLY A 28 -19.75 3.23 -14.69
N CYS A 29 -18.61 2.86 -15.27
CA CYS A 29 -17.36 2.30 -14.69
C CYS A 29 -17.39 1.28 -13.52
N SER A 30 -18.53 0.75 -13.09
CA SER A 30 -18.66 -0.25 -12.02
C SER A 30 -19.36 -1.53 -12.52
N GLY A 31 -19.12 -1.87 -13.79
CA GLY A 31 -19.60 -3.13 -14.34
C GLY A 31 -18.88 -4.32 -13.67
N PRO A 32 -19.56 -5.48 -13.50
CA PRO A 32 -18.99 -6.68 -12.85
C PRO A 32 -17.76 -7.28 -13.57
N ILE A 33 -17.41 -6.73 -14.75
CA ILE A 33 -16.26 -7.11 -15.58
C ILE A 33 -15.06 -6.16 -15.44
N MET A 34 -15.22 -5.03 -14.76
CA MET A 34 -14.19 -3.99 -14.58
C MET A 34 -13.99 -3.75 -13.09
N ASN A 35 -13.40 -4.72 -12.39
CA ASN A 35 -12.89 -4.50 -11.04
C ASN A 35 -11.67 -3.58 -11.15
N ALA A 36 -11.91 -2.28 -11.06
CA ALA A 36 -10.86 -1.27 -10.97
C ALA A 36 -10.20 -1.38 -9.60
N CYS A 37 -8.89 -1.60 -9.57
CA CYS A 37 -8.13 -1.56 -8.34
C CYS A 37 -8.12 -0.10 -7.87
N THR A 38 -8.68 0.17 -6.70
CA THR A 38 -8.54 1.48 -6.06
C THR A 38 -7.05 1.76 -5.88
N ALA A 39 -6.57 2.93 -6.29
CA ALA A 39 -5.17 3.35 -6.13
C ALA A 39 -4.86 3.68 -4.66
N ILE A 40 -5.07 2.73 -3.75
CA ILE A 40 -4.68 2.80 -2.34
C ILE A 40 -3.33 2.10 -2.24
N GLY A 41 -2.29 2.83 -1.85
CA GLY A 41 -0.99 2.24 -1.55
C GLY A 41 -1.08 1.31 -0.34
N TRP A 42 -0.25 0.28 -0.32
CA TRP A 42 -0.09 -0.61 0.83
C TRP A 42 1.37 -0.68 1.26
N ALA A 43 1.59 -1.09 2.50
CA ALA A 43 2.91 -1.42 3.00
C ALA A 43 3.05 -2.95 3.09
N ASN A 44 4.24 -3.42 2.79
CA ASN A 44 4.72 -4.74 3.13
C ASN A 44 5.48 -4.67 4.45
N THR A 45 5.54 -5.76 5.21
CA THR A 45 6.21 -5.76 6.52
C THR A 45 7.21 -6.90 6.67
N LEU A 46 8.31 -6.61 7.34
CA LEU A 46 9.28 -7.58 7.82
C LEU A 46 9.39 -7.47 9.34
N THR A 47 9.30 -8.60 10.03
CA THR A 47 9.64 -8.68 11.46
C THR A 47 11.09 -9.16 11.61
N VAL A 48 11.89 -8.38 12.35
CA VAL A 48 13.24 -8.74 12.76
C VAL A 48 13.24 -9.05 14.25
N THR A 49 13.73 -10.23 14.62
CA THR A 49 13.92 -10.67 16.01
C THR A 49 15.39 -10.57 16.36
N LEU A 50 15.73 -10.08 17.54
CA LEU A 50 17.11 -9.95 18.00
C LEU A 50 17.42 -11.05 19.02
N ASP A 51 18.47 -11.82 18.76
CA ASP A 51 19.01 -12.80 19.71
C ASP A 51 20.30 -12.27 20.36
N GLY A 52 20.54 -12.64 21.62
CA GLY A 52 21.66 -12.13 22.43
C GLY A 52 21.37 -10.88 23.26
N GLY A 53 22.42 -10.11 23.57
CA GLY A 53 22.36 -8.94 24.45
C GLY A 53 21.88 -7.69 23.71
N THR A 54 20.61 -7.32 23.86
CA THR A 54 19.98 -6.24 23.08
C THR A 54 20.00 -4.87 23.74
N ASP A 55 20.49 -4.77 24.98
CA ASP A 55 20.44 -3.53 25.79
C ASP A 55 21.12 -2.34 25.08
N ASP A 56 22.17 -2.60 24.31
CA ASP A 56 22.93 -1.57 23.58
C ASP A 56 22.37 -1.28 22.19
N VAL A 57 21.37 -2.04 21.70
CA VAL A 57 20.78 -1.85 20.37
C VAL A 57 19.81 -0.67 20.38
N SER A 58 20.17 0.39 19.66
CA SER A 58 19.33 1.60 19.51
C SER A 58 18.63 1.70 18.16
N LEU A 59 19.12 1.01 17.14
CA LEU A 59 18.56 1.07 15.79
C LEU A 59 18.76 -0.27 15.07
N VAL A 60 17.71 -0.73 14.39
CA VAL A 60 17.80 -1.76 13.36
C VAL A 60 17.49 -1.12 12.01
N GLN A 61 18.31 -1.39 11.00
CA GLN A 61 18.11 -0.95 9.63
C GLN A 61 18.02 -2.12 8.67
N LEU A 62 17.20 -1.94 7.65
CA LEU A 62 17.22 -2.74 6.42
C LEU A 62 17.72 -1.87 5.28
N CYS A 63 18.68 -2.38 4.53
CA CYS A 63 19.22 -1.73 3.34
C CYS A 63 18.97 -2.58 2.10
N ILE A 64 18.62 -1.91 1.01
CA ILE A 64 18.49 -2.47 -0.33
C ILE A 64 19.38 -1.63 -1.23
N ASP A 65 20.39 -2.26 -1.82
CA ASP A 65 21.46 -1.55 -2.52
C ASP A 65 22.06 -0.44 -1.61
N ASP A 66 21.95 0.83 -2.01
CA ASP A 66 22.47 1.98 -1.26
C ASP A 66 21.38 2.72 -0.44
N GLU A 67 20.14 2.21 -0.41
CA GLU A 67 19.01 2.84 0.28
C GLU A 67 18.65 2.07 1.56
N CYS A 68 18.71 2.75 2.70
CA CYS A 68 18.44 2.15 4.01
C CYS A 68 17.19 2.72 4.66
N SER A 69 16.52 1.89 5.45
CA SER A 69 15.39 2.28 6.26
C SER A 69 15.77 3.37 7.27
N THR A 70 14.88 4.32 7.46
CA THR A 70 14.98 5.32 8.51
C THR A 70 14.11 4.92 9.70
N PRO A 71 14.39 5.42 10.92
CA PRO A 71 13.47 5.23 12.03
C PRO A 71 12.08 5.74 11.64
N ALA A 72 11.04 4.97 11.94
CA ALA A 72 9.68 5.44 11.78
C ALA A 72 9.54 6.78 12.54
N PRO A 73 8.95 7.81 11.92
CA PRO A 73 8.71 9.05 12.62
C PRO A 73 7.90 8.69 13.86
N SER A 74 8.45 8.99 15.04
CA SER A 74 7.66 8.96 16.25
C SER A 74 6.57 9.99 16.00
N GLN A 75 5.36 9.57 15.60
CA GLN A 75 4.24 10.49 15.60
C GLN A 75 4.08 10.86 17.07
N PRO A 76 4.42 12.10 17.51
CA PRO A 76 3.77 12.56 18.71
C PRO A 76 2.28 12.41 18.40
N TYR A 77 1.58 11.62 19.20
CA TYR A 77 0.14 11.69 19.24
C TYR A 77 -0.16 13.12 19.68
N SER A 78 -0.25 14.01 18.70
CA SER A 78 -0.65 15.38 18.89
C SER A 78 -2.07 15.42 18.36
N ASP A 79 -3.03 15.66 19.26
CA ASP A 79 -4.39 16.05 18.86
C ASP A 79 -4.37 17.39 18.10
N GLU A 80 -3.23 18.09 18.09
CA GLU A 80 -2.96 19.21 17.20
C GLU A 80 -2.85 18.70 15.77
N HIS A 81 -3.87 19.00 14.97
CA HIS A 81 -3.85 18.74 13.54
C HIS A 81 -2.57 19.37 12.98
N ALA A 82 -1.76 18.58 12.25
CA ALA A 82 -0.65 19.13 11.51
C ALA A 82 -1.16 20.37 10.76
N PRO A 83 -0.43 21.51 10.77
CA PRO A 83 -0.84 22.69 10.02
C PRO A 83 -0.93 22.28 8.56
N GLY A 84 -2.16 21.99 8.11
CA GLY A 84 -2.44 21.76 6.71
C GLY A 84 -2.38 23.12 6.04
N GLU A 85 -1.38 23.34 5.21
CA GLU A 85 -1.38 24.50 4.33
C GLU A 85 -2.52 24.31 3.33
N ILE A 86 -3.51 25.21 3.38
CA ILE A 86 -4.60 25.22 2.42
C ILE A 86 -4.11 26.00 1.21
N LEU A 87 -3.87 25.29 0.10
CA LEU A 87 -3.58 25.91 -1.18
C LEU A 87 -4.88 26.44 -1.80
N TRP A 88 -4.92 27.72 -2.10
CA TRP A 88 -5.98 28.36 -2.87
C TRP A 88 -5.75 28.14 -4.38
N PRO A 89 -6.77 28.33 -5.23
CA PRO A 89 -6.61 28.18 -6.68
C PRO A 89 -5.45 28.99 -7.27
N GLU A 90 -5.17 30.19 -6.74
CA GLU A 90 -4.03 31.02 -7.11
C GLU A 90 -2.66 30.41 -6.70
N ASP A 91 -2.60 29.66 -5.60
CA ASP A 91 -1.37 29.05 -5.13
C ASP A 91 -0.98 27.85 -6.02
N LEU A 92 -1.96 27.15 -6.58
CA LEU A 92 -1.74 26.01 -7.50
C LEU A 92 -1.03 26.41 -8.79
N GLU A 93 -1.15 27.68 -9.22
CA GLU A 93 -0.47 28.17 -10.43
C GLU A 93 1.05 28.25 -10.26
N THR A 94 1.53 28.35 -9.01
CA THR A 94 2.95 28.50 -8.67
C THR A 94 3.50 27.37 -7.81
N TYR A 95 2.62 26.56 -7.22
CA TYR A 95 2.98 25.43 -6.39
C TYR A 95 3.71 24.36 -7.20
N THR A 96 4.95 24.09 -6.82
CA THR A 96 5.70 22.93 -7.31
C THR A 96 5.84 21.97 -6.14
N PRO A 97 5.21 20.77 -6.19
CA PRO A 97 5.44 19.75 -5.17
C PRO A 97 6.93 19.46 -5.06
N ASP A 98 7.47 19.44 -3.83
CA ASP A 98 8.83 18.93 -3.63
C ASP A 98 8.82 17.42 -3.87
N PRO A 99 9.49 16.91 -4.92
CA PRO A 99 9.55 15.47 -5.15
C PRO A 99 10.25 14.70 -4.02
N ARG A 100 11.02 15.38 -3.16
CA ARG A 100 11.66 14.79 -1.98
C ARG A 100 10.70 14.65 -0.79
N ALA A 101 9.55 15.32 -0.81
CA ALA A 101 8.52 15.14 0.23
C ALA A 101 7.82 13.78 0.14
N VAL A 102 8.08 13.00 -0.92
CA VAL A 102 7.59 11.64 -1.14
C VAL A 102 8.77 10.67 -1.26
N GLU A 103 9.75 10.77 -0.36
CA GLU A 103 10.67 9.67 -0.13
C GLU A 103 9.86 8.55 0.54
N LEU A 104 9.44 7.55 -0.25
CA LEU A 104 8.80 6.34 0.25
C LEU A 104 9.85 5.45 0.91
N SER A 105 10.46 5.99 1.97
CA SER A 105 11.48 5.33 2.75
C SER A 105 10.91 4.08 3.41
N TYR A 106 11.76 3.07 3.54
CA TYR A 106 11.50 1.98 4.45
C TYR A 106 11.56 2.52 5.88
N PHE A 107 10.61 2.17 6.74
CA PHE A 107 10.56 2.66 8.11
C PHE A 107 10.80 1.53 9.09
N ALA A 108 11.77 1.70 9.99
CA ALA A 108 12.05 0.78 11.07
C ALA A 108 11.42 1.26 12.38
N SER A 109 10.58 0.42 12.97
CA SER A 109 9.88 0.67 14.24
C SER A 109 10.33 -0.35 15.28
N LYS A 110 10.77 0.13 16.44
CA LYS A 110 11.02 -0.76 17.59
C LYS A 110 9.68 -1.20 18.18
N ILE A 111 9.39 -2.50 18.15
CA ILE A 111 8.19 -3.07 18.77
C ILE A 111 8.44 -3.35 20.25
N ASN A 112 9.60 -3.92 20.57
CA ASN A 112 10.11 -4.13 21.93
C ASN A 112 11.65 -4.32 21.88
N ASP A 113 12.26 -4.68 23.02
CA ASP A 113 13.72 -4.83 23.13
C ASP A 113 14.32 -5.95 22.27
N HIS A 114 13.51 -6.91 21.83
CA HIS A 114 13.94 -8.04 21.00
C HIS A 114 13.28 -8.06 19.62
N SER A 115 12.48 -7.07 19.26
CA SER A 115 11.70 -7.12 18.02
C SER A 115 11.54 -5.76 17.38
N TRP A 116 11.80 -5.72 16.09
CA TRP A 116 11.64 -4.58 15.21
C TRP A 116 10.73 -4.95 14.04
N GLU A 117 9.92 -4.00 13.61
CA GLU A 117 9.14 -4.09 12.39
C GLU A 117 9.73 -3.13 11.37
N ILE A 118 9.86 -3.60 10.13
CA ILE A 118 10.28 -2.78 9.01
C ILE A 118 9.15 -2.74 8.00
N ALA A 119 8.61 -1.54 7.77
CA ALA A 119 7.57 -1.30 6.77
C ALA A 119 8.22 -0.89 5.44
N LEU A 120 7.86 -1.58 4.36
CA LEU A 120 8.33 -1.32 3.01
C LEU A 120 7.18 -0.90 2.11
N SER A 121 7.34 0.19 1.36
CA SER A 121 6.30 0.65 0.44
C SER A 121 6.22 -0.27 -0.78
N MET A 122 5.10 -0.98 -0.95
CA MET A 122 4.74 -1.85 -2.10
C MET A 122 5.88 -2.70 -2.73
N SER A 123 6.97 -2.92 -2.00
CA SER A 123 8.21 -3.54 -2.46
C SER A 123 8.47 -4.78 -1.64
N SER A 124 8.77 -5.89 -2.32
CA SER A 124 9.09 -7.18 -1.71
C SER A 124 10.46 -7.63 -2.22
N PRO A 125 11.55 -6.99 -1.77
CA PRO A 125 12.90 -7.35 -2.18
C PRO A 125 13.22 -8.78 -1.75
N GLU A 126 13.91 -9.52 -2.61
CA GLU A 126 14.35 -10.88 -2.27
C GLU A 126 15.58 -10.87 -1.35
N ASN A 127 16.49 -9.91 -1.51
CA ASN A 127 17.74 -9.84 -0.75
C ASN A 127 17.89 -8.45 -0.14
N VAL A 128 18.29 -8.43 1.12
CA VAL A 128 18.49 -7.20 1.91
C VAL A 128 19.67 -7.37 2.85
N THR A 129 20.23 -6.26 3.31
CA THR A 129 21.21 -6.26 4.41
C THR A 129 20.54 -5.74 5.67
N LEU A 130 20.58 -6.50 6.77
CA LEU A 130 20.10 -6.09 8.08
C LEU A 130 21.27 -5.66 8.96
N ARG A 131 21.12 -4.51 9.63
CA ARG A 131 22.14 -3.97 10.53
C ARG A 131 21.54 -3.55 11.85
N ALA A 132 22.17 -3.95 12.95
CA ALA A 132 21.88 -3.42 14.27
C ALA A 132 22.98 -2.46 14.70
N PHE A 133 22.61 -1.32 15.27
CA PHE A 133 23.52 -0.29 15.73
C PHE A 133 23.29 0.07 17.18
N SER A 134 24.37 0.47 17.85
CA SER A 134 24.31 1.15 19.14
C SER A 134 23.98 2.63 19.00
N ALA A 135 23.68 3.27 20.13
CA ALA A 135 23.36 4.72 20.18
C ALA A 135 24.52 5.61 19.72
N SER A 136 25.76 5.09 19.75
CA SER A 136 26.96 5.77 19.24
C SER A 136 27.24 5.48 17.77
N GLY A 137 26.40 4.68 17.10
CA GLY A 137 26.55 4.28 15.70
C GLY A 137 27.51 3.09 15.49
N ILE A 138 27.85 2.35 16.54
CA ILE A 138 28.67 1.13 16.41
C ILE A 138 27.79 0.01 15.85
N VAL A 139 28.29 -0.70 14.84
CA VAL A 139 27.61 -1.89 14.29
C VAL A 139 27.73 -3.04 15.28
N LEU A 140 26.58 -3.53 15.74
CA LEU A 140 26.45 -4.68 16.66
C LEU A 140 26.09 -5.97 15.90
N ALA A 141 25.48 -5.85 14.73
CA ALA A 141 25.22 -6.94 13.80
C ALA A 141 25.13 -6.40 12.35
N ASP A 142 25.57 -7.20 11.37
CA ASP A 142 25.50 -6.90 9.93
C ASP A 142 25.35 -8.23 9.18
N GLU A 143 24.20 -8.47 8.55
CA GLU A 143 23.88 -9.74 7.88
C GLU A 143 23.12 -9.54 6.58
N ASP A 144 23.55 -10.24 5.52
CA ASP A 144 22.80 -10.34 4.26
C ASP A 144 21.76 -11.45 4.35
N VAL A 145 20.50 -11.13 4.08
CA VAL A 145 19.36 -12.04 4.29
C VAL A 145 18.50 -12.13 3.04
N THR A 146 18.06 -13.35 2.73
CA THR A 146 17.04 -13.60 1.70
C THR A 146 15.65 -13.66 2.34
N LEU A 147 14.75 -12.80 1.89
CA LEU A 147 13.38 -12.68 2.39
C LEU A 147 12.41 -13.56 1.61
N ASN A 148 11.47 -14.17 2.33
CA ASN A 148 10.39 -14.95 1.75
C ASN A 148 9.05 -14.28 2.04
N TRP A 149 8.40 -13.75 1.00
CA TRP A 149 7.18 -12.95 1.11
C TRP A 149 5.92 -13.79 0.93
N VAL A 150 4.89 -13.51 1.73
CA VAL A 150 3.56 -14.09 1.63
C VAL A 150 2.53 -12.97 1.56
N ARG A 151 1.63 -13.03 0.57
CA ARG A 151 0.50 -12.09 0.49
C ARG A 151 -0.50 -12.33 1.61
N VAL A 152 -0.79 -11.29 2.39
CA VAL A 152 -1.73 -11.35 3.53
C VAL A 152 -3.01 -10.56 3.30
N GLY A 153 -3.07 -9.78 2.21
CA GLY A 153 -4.26 -9.02 1.85
C GLY A 153 -4.35 -8.69 0.37
N GLY A 154 -5.49 -8.09 -0.02
CA GLY A 154 -5.77 -7.72 -1.40
C GLY A 154 -6.16 -8.91 -2.28
N SER A 155 -5.79 -8.87 -3.56
CA SER A 155 -6.14 -9.92 -4.53
C SER A 155 -5.02 -10.11 -5.54
N GLU A 156 -4.94 -11.28 -6.19
CA GLU A 156 -3.97 -11.53 -7.27
C GLU A 156 -4.05 -10.48 -8.39
N ARG A 157 -5.27 -10.00 -8.70
CA ARG A 157 -5.49 -9.00 -9.74
C ARG A 157 -4.97 -7.62 -9.37
N CYS A 158 -5.08 -7.23 -8.10
CA CYS A 158 -4.81 -5.86 -7.65
C CYS A 158 -3.55 -5.72 -6.79
N GLY A 159 -2.86 -6.82 -6.51
CA GLY A 159 -1.84 -6.85 -5.48
C GLY A 159 -2.44 -6.65 -4.10
N GLY A 160 -1.58 -6.27 -3.16
CA GLY A 160 -1.91 -6.08 -1.75
C GLY A 160 -0.71 -6.38 -0.86
N PRO A 161 -0.85 -6.11 0.45
CA PRO A 161 0.23 -6.25 1.41
C PRO A 161 0.79 -7.66 1.47
N GLU A 162 2.10 -7.72 1.63
CA GLU A 162 2.88 -8.93 1.81
C GLU A 162 3.65 -8.85 3.13
N GLU A 163 3.78 -9.98 3.80
CA GLU A 163 4.58 -10.14 5.01
C GLU A 163 5.75 -11.08 4.71
N ALA A 164 6.96 -10.66 5.07
CA ALA A 164 8.12 -11.53 5.02
C ALA A 164 8.12 -12.48 6.21
N ALA A 165 8.60 -13.70 6.02
CA ALA A 165 8.91 -14.59 7.13
C ALA A 165 9.86 -13.88 8.13
N PRO A 166 9.64 -14.03 9.45
CA PRO A 166 10.49 -13.38 10.44
C PRO A 166 11.96 -13.77 10.29
N VAL A 167 12.85 -12.81 10.48
CA VAL A 167 14.30 -13.00 10.44
C VAL A 167 14.87 -12.82 11.85
N THR A 168 15.80 -13.68 12.24
CA THR A 168 16.57 -13.51 13.48
C THR A 168 17.91 -12.90 13.16
N LEU A 169 18.30 -11.86 13.89
CA LEU A 169 19.61 -11.20 13.80
C LEU A 169 20.36 -11.44 15.12
N GLU A 170 21.54 -12.03 15.02
CA GLU A 170 22.41 -12.33 16.15
C GLU A 170 23.20 -11.09 16.57
N ILE A 171 23.03 -10.62 17.81
CA ILE A 171 23.73 -9.45 18.32
C ILE A 171 25.09 -9.85 18.90
N ALA A 172 26.17 -9.29 18.35
CA ALA A 172 27.50 -9.48 18.89
C ALA A 172 27.59 -8.86 20.30
N SER A 173 28.19 -9.62 21.21
CA SER A 173 28.40 -9.23 22.62
C SER A 173 29.76 -8.58 22.85
#